data_AF-F0VA60-F1
#
_entry.id   AF-F0VA60-F1
#
_cell.length_a   1.000
_cell.length_b   1.000
_cell.length_c   1.000
_cell.angle_alpha   90.00
_cell.angle_beta   90.00
_cell.angle_gamma   90.00
#
_symmetry.space_group_name_H-M   'P 1'
#
loop_
_entity.id
_entity.type
_entity.pdbx_description
1 polymer ?
#
loop_
_entity_poly.entity_id
_entity_poly.type
_entity_poly.pdbx_seq_one_letter_code
_entity_poly.pdbx_strand_id
1 'polypeptide(L)'
;MEVLETEKEIRKRVEAIYNSTRERFPDTPAYDDYREKKEDIVYQLVSGTDEAVKRKLEAELRAYERQNTKLIKENKEERKQREKEKIFQIVQREGIFYEVVKRRPALSRTAVDKDQLVHPLERQYAPYFQEEQAAVAVSAESGETARPLNHSIKEDADVPRPRYKNREQFEKAELASGYTPQMVFAKGLSELVGSVLFLLQGKGRSTA
;
A
#
# COMPACT_ATOMS: atom_id res chain seq x y z
N MET A 1 -27.25 -10.28 -13.46
CA MET A 1 -25.92 -10.11 -12.83
C MET A 1 -25.66 -8.65 -12.47
N GLU A 2 -26.04 -7.69 -13.31
CA GLU A 2 -25.77 -6.25 -13.09
C GLU A 2 -26.30 -5.66 -11.77
N VAL A 3 -27.51 -6.03 -11.32
CA VAL A 3 -28.10 -5.48 -10.07
C VAL A 3 -27.29 -5.84 -8.82
N LEU A 4 -26.70 -7.04 -8.78
CA LEU A 4 -25.90 -7.48 -7.64
C LEU A 4 -24.54 -6.78 -7.60
N GLU A 5 -23.97 -6.45 -8.76
CA GLU A 5 -22.71 -5.71 -8.85
C GLU A 5 -22.91 -4.25 -8.45
N THR A 6 -23.97 -3.61 -8.93
CA THR A 6 -24.31 -2.24 -8.55
C THR A 6 -24.63 -2.12 -7.06
N GLU A 7 -25.36 -3.08 -6.48
CA GLU A 7 -25.61 -3.13 -5.03
C GLU A 7 -24.30 -3.22 -4.25
N LYS A 8 -23.36 -4.08 -4.65
CA LYS A 8 -22.06 -4.21 -3.99
C LYS A 8 -21.27 -2.91 -4.03
N GLU A 9 -21.26 -2.23 -5.16
CA GLU A 9 -20.56 -0.94 -5.31
C GLU A 9 -21.19 0.15 -4.44
N ILE A 10 -22.51 0.27 -4.46
CA ILE A 10 -23.26 1.24 -3.65
C ILE A 10 -23.07 0.95 -2.16
N ARG A 11 -23.21 -0.32 -1.73
CA ARG A 11 -23.00 -0.71 -0.33
C ARG A 11 -21.59 -0.38 0.12
N LYS A 12 -20.57 -0.71 -0.68
CA LYS A 12 -19.16 -0.37 -0.38
C LYS A 12 -18.97 1.14 -0.23
N ARG A 13 -19.60 1.95 -1.08
CA ARG A 13 -19.55 3.42 -1.00
C ARG A 13 -20.22 3.94 0.28
N VAL A 14 -21.43 3.47 0.57
CA VAL A 14 -22.20 3.89 1.75
C VAL A 14 -21.48 3.47 3.03
N GLU A 15 -20.94 2.26 3.10
CA GLU A 15 -20.15 1.78 4.25
C GLU A 15 -18.84 2.55 4.46
N ALA A 16 -18.22 3.05 3.39
CA ALA A 16 -17.02 3.88 3.49
C ALA A 16 -17.32 5.24 4.14
N ILE A 17 -18.51 5.80 3.88
CA ILE A 17 -18.97 7.09 4.43
C ILE A 17 -19.57 6.89 5.83
N TYR A 18 -20.51 5.95 5.97
CA TYR A 18 -21.17 5.60 7.22
C TYR A 18 -20.40 4.48 7.93
N ASN A 19 -19.24 4.83 8.49
CA ASN A 19 -18.30 3.88 9.07
C ASN A 19 -18.22 3.92 10.62
N SER A 20 -19.18 4.54 11.30
CA SER A 20 -19.23 4.54 12.77
C SER A 20 -19.40 3.14 13.33
N THR A 21 -18.62 2.84 14.39
CA THR A 21 -18.64 1.57 15.11
C THR A 21 -19.63 1.62 16.28
N ARG A 22 -19.99 0.44 16.79
CA ARG A 22 -20.92 0.30 17.92
C ARG A 22 -20.52 1.11 19.15
N GLU A 23 -19.22 1.22 19.41
CA GLU A 23 -18.67 1.91 20.58
C GLU A 23 -18.99 3.41 20.63
N ARG A 24 -19.36 4.02 19.48
CA ARG A 24 -19.75 5.44 19.41
C ARG A 24 -21.23 5.70 19.74
N PHE A 25 -22.01 4.67 20.02
CA PHE A 25 -23.43 4.80 20.31
C PHE A 25 -23.70 4.45 21.79
N PRO A 26 -24.61 5.18 22.46
CA PRO A 26 -24.91 4.95 23.87
C PRO A 26 -25.56 3.58 24.10
N ASP A 27 -26.49 3.20 23.22
CA ASP A 27 -27.36 2.03 23.41
C ASP A 27 -27.43 1.15 22.15
N THR A 28 -27.93 -0.08 22.31
CA THR A 28 -28.16 -1.00 21.19
C THR A 28 -29.17 -0.48 20.16
N PRO A 29 -30.35 0.01 20.58
CA PRO A 29 -31.34 0.49 19.63
C PRO A 29 -30.80 1.61 18.74
N ALA A 30 -30.06 2.57 19.32
CA ALA A 30 -29.48 3.68 18.55
C ALA A 30 -28.49 3.21 17.46
N TYR A 31 -27.73 2.14 17.73
CA TYR A 31 -26.84 1.56 16.71
C TYR A 31 -27.62 0.76 15.66
N ASP A 32 -28.68 0.07 16.05
CA ASP A 32 -29.53 -0.67 15.13
C ASP A 32 -30.28 0.28 14.19
N ASP A 33 -30.84 1.38 14.70
CA ASP A 33 -31.44 2.46 13.90
C ASP A 33 -30.44 3.03 12.87
N TYR A 34 -29.18 3.20 13.28
CA TYR A 34 -28.11 3.65 12.40
C TYR A 34 -27.81 2.63 11.28
N ARG A 35 -27.83 1.33 11.60
CA ARG A 35 -27.62 0.26 10.62
C ARG A 35 -28.80 0.15 9.65
N GLU A 36 -30.02 0.24 10.16
CA GLU A 36 -31.23 0.24 9.35
C GLU A 36 -31.22 1.42 8.37
N LYS A 37 -30.93 2.63 8.86
CA LYS A 37 -30.78 3.82 8.00
C LYS A 37 -29.75 3.61 6.89
N LYS A 38 -28.64 2.93 7.16
CA LYS A 38 -27.65 2.60 6.11
C LYS A 38 -28.25 1.69 5.04
N GLU A 39 -28.91 0.60 5.45
CA GLU A 39 -29.52 -0.34 4.51
C GLU A 39 -30.66 0.31 3.72
N ASP A 40 -31.45 1.19 4.33
CA ASP A 40 -32.47 1.97 3.64
C ASP A 40 -31.88 2.84 2.52
N ILE A 41 -30.75 3.51 2.80
CA ILE A 41 -30.04 4.30 1.79
C ILE A 41 -29.54 3.40 0.67
N VAL A 42 -28.94 2.23 0.97
CA VAL A 42 -28.50 1.28 -0.05
C VAL A 42 -29.68 0.82 -0.90
N TYR A 43 -30.77 0.41 -0.25
CA TYR A 43 -31.98 -0.08 -0.93
C TYR A 43 -32.59 0.98 -1.84
N GLN A 44 -32.74 2.22 -1.37
CA GLN A 44 -33.30 3.31 -2.16
C GLN A 44 -32.41 3.68 -3.35
N LEU A 45 -31.08 3.62 -3.21
CA LEU A 45 -30.16 3.90 -4.32
C LEU A 45 -30.19 2.79 -5.38
N VAL A 46 -30.29 1.52 -4.98
CA VAL A 46 -30.32 0.37 -5.89
C VAL A 46 -31.70 0.23 -6.52
N SER A 47 -32.73 0.00 -5.70
CA SER A 47 -34.06 -0.43 -6.12
C SER A 47 -35.09 0.71 -6.21
N GLY A 48 -34.73 1.92 -5.78
CA GLY A 48 -35.64 3.07 -5.84
C GLY A 48 -36.06 3.38 -7.29
N THR A 49 -37.34 3.69 -7.49
CA THR A 49 -37.89 4.06 -8.80
C THR A 49 -37.85 5.58 -9.02
N ASP A 50 -37.88 6.37 -7.94
CA ASP A 50 -37.88 7.84 -8.01
C ASP A 50 -36.45 8.41 -8.08
N GLU A 51 -36.10 9.00 -9.22
CA GLU A 51 -34.82 9.69 -9.42
C GLU A 51 -34.63 10.88 -8.48
N ALA A 52 -35.69 11.59 -8.11
CA ALA A 52 -35.59 12.76 -7.24
C ALA A 52 -35.14 12.35 -5.84
N VAL A 53 -35.65 11.23 -5.32
CA VAL A 53 -35.23 10.65 -4.04
C VAL A 53 -33.77 10.20 -4.10
N LYS A 54 -33.36 9.49 -5.16
CA LYS A 54 -31.95 9.09 -5.33
C LYS A 54 -31.01 10.30 -5.31
N ARG A 55 -31.33 11.35 -6.06
CA ARG A 55 -30.51 12.58 -6.10
C ARG A 55 -30.42 13.27 -4.75
N LYS A 56 -31.52 13.28 -3.97
CA LYS A 56 -31.52 13.81 -2.59
C LYS A 56 -30.61 12.99 -1.68
N LEU A 57 -30.73 11.66 -1.70
CA LEU A 57 -29.87 10.77 -0.91
C LEU A 57 -28.39 10.90 -1.28
N GLU A 58 -28.06 11.06 -2.56
CA GLU A 58 -26.69 11.31 -2.99
C GLU A 58 -26.17 12.66 -2.48
N ALA A 59 -27.01 13.70 -2.48
CA ALA A 59 -26.66 15.00 -1.92
C ALA A 59 -26.44 14.91 -0.40
N GLU A 60 -27.29 14.17 0.32
CA GLU A 60 -27.15 13.91 1.75
C GLU A 60 -25.87 13.13 2.07
N LEU A 61 -25.55 12.09 1.29
CA LEU A 61 -24.29 11.34 1.42
C LEU A 61 -23.07 12.25 1.28
N ARG A 62 -23.07 13.13 0.27
CA ARG A 62 -21.97 14.10 0.05
C ARG A 62 -21.89 15.14 1.17
N ALA A 63 -23.03 15.60 1.68
CA ALA A 63 -23.07 16.54 2.80
C ALA A 63 -22.51 15.89 4.07
N TYR A 64 -22.94 14.66 4.37
CA TYR A 64 -22.47 13.89 5.51
C TYR A 64 -20.98 13.60 5.41
N GLU A 65 -20.49 13.17 4.24
CA GLU A 65 -19.06 12.92 4.03
C GLU A 65 -18.23 14.17 4.31
N ARG A 66 -18.63 15.33 3.78
CA ARG A 66 -17.94 16.61 4.01
C ARG A 66 -17.89 16.99 5.49
N GLN A 67 -19.03 16.90 6.17
CA GLN A 67 -19.15 17.24 7.59
C GLN A 67 -18.36 16.30 8.50
N ASN A 68 -18.33 15.00 8.16
CA ASN A 68 -17.75 13.96 9.01
C ASN A 68 -16.40 13.42 8.52
N THR A 69 -15.75 14.11 7.58
CA THR A 69 -14.46 13.67 7.00
C THR A 69 -13.41 13.25 8.03
N LYS A 70 -13.28 14.00 9.14
CA LYS A 70 -12.33 13.67 10.21
C LYS A 70 -12.68 12.36 10.90
N LEU A 71 -13.93 12.23 11.36
CA LEU A 71 -14.45 11.02 12.01
C LEU A 71 -14.33 9.79 11.11
N ILE A 72 -14.62 9.95 9.82
CA ILE A 72 -14.51 8.88 8.83
C ILE A 72 -13.06 8.39 8.73
N LYS A 73 -12.08 9.32 8.70
CA LYS A 73 -10.65 8.96 8.65
C LYS A 73 -10.20 8.25 9.93
N GLU A 74 -10.55 8.78 11.10
CA GLU A 74 -10.24 8.17 12.40
C GLU A 74 -10.77 6.74 12.49
N ASN A 75 -12.05 6.53 12.17
CA ASN A 75 -12.67 5.19 12.19
C ASN A 75 -11.99 4.22 11.21
N LYS A 76 -11.51 4.71 10.07
CA LYS A 76 -10.79 3.89 9.08
C LYS A 76 -9.41 3.49 9.58
N GLU A 77 -8.69 4.41 10.21
CA GLU A 77 -7.38 4.17 10.81
C GLU A 77 -7.48 3.20 11.99
N GLU A 78 -8.44 3.40 12.88
CA GLU A 78 -8.70 2.52 14.00
C GLU A 78 -9.03 1.09 13.54
N ARG A 79 -9.89 0.94 12.51
CA ARG A 79 -10.18 -0.36 11.94
C ARG A 79 -8.94 -1.03 11.36
N LYS A 80 -8.06 -0.27 10.69
CA LYS A 80 -6.79 -0.75 10.14
C LYS A 80 -5.84 -1.20 11.26
N GLN A 81 -5.77 -0.45 12.37
CA GLN A 81 -4.96 -0.80 13.53
C GLN A 81 -5.48 -2.10 14.19
N ARG A 82 -6.79 -2.20 14.44
CA ARG A 82 -7.40 -3.43 14.99
C ARG A 82 -7.16 -4.65 14.10
N GLU A 83 -7.21 -4.48 12.78
CA GLU A 83 -6.88 -5.54 11.82
C GLU A 83 -5.39 -5.95 11.92
N LYS A 84 -4.49 -4.96 11.94
CA LYS A 84 -3.05 -5.17 12.12
C LYS A 84 -2.75 -5.95 13.41
N GLU A 85 -3.32 -5.53 14.54
CA GLU A 85 -3.14 -6.20 15.83
C GLU A 85 -3.63 -7.65 15.81
N LYS A 86 -4.81 -7.91 15.23
CA LYS A 86 -5.35 -9.26 15.10
C LYS A 86 -4.44 -10.15 14.25
N ILE A 87 -3.98 -9.63 13.11
CA ILE A 87 -3.06 -10.35 12.22
C ILE A 87 -1.76 -10.68 12.97
N PHE A 88 -1.22 -9.72 13.72
CA PHE A 88 -0.02 -9.92 14.51
C PHE A 88 -0.21 -11.00 15.59
N GLN A 89 -1.34 -10.98 16.31
CA GLN A 89 -1.67 -12.01 17.30
C GLN A 89 -1.80 -13.41 16.70
N ILE A 90 -2.38 -13.52 15.49
CA ILE A 90 -2.48 -14.79 14.77
C ILE A 90 -1.09 -15.29 14.39
N VAL A 91 -0.26 -14.44 13.80
CA VAL A 91 1.11 -14.78 13.42
C VAL A 91 1.94 -15.22 14.63
N GLN A 92 1.86 -14.50 15.75
CA GLN A 92 2.55 -14.88 16.98
C GLN A 92 2.09 -16.23 17.54
N ARG A 93 0.79 -16.53 17.45
CA ARG A 93 0.21 -17.78 17.96
C ARG A 93 0.52 -18.98 17.06
N GLU A 94 0.46 -18.79 15.75
CA GLU A 94 0.61 -19.86 14.76
C GLU A 94 2.09 -20.08 14.36
N GLY A 95 2.93 -19.05 14.49
CA GLY A 95 4.33 -19.09 14.07
C GLY A 95 4.46 -19.50 12.61
N ILE A 96 5.40 -20.39 12.29
CA ILE A 96 5.57 -20.97 10.94
C ILE A 96 4.89 -22.34 10.77
N PHE A 97 3.97 -22.70 11.67
CA PHE A 97 3.40 -24.05 11.76
C PHE A 97 2.82 -24.55 10.44
N TYR A 98 1.96 -23.74 9.81
CA TYR A 98 1.29 -24.13 8.55
C TYR A 98 2.26 -24.37 7.40
N GLU A 99 3.29 -23.55 7.30
CA GLU A 99 4.31 -23.67 6.26
C GLU A 99 5.18 -24.91 6.47
N VAL A 100 5.52 -25.22 7.74
CA VAL A 100 6.23 -26.46 8.10
C VAL A 100 5.39 -27.70 7.77
N VAL A 101 4.10 -27.72 8.12
CA VAL A 101 3.20 -28.85 7.82
C VAL A 101 3.06 -29.03 6.30
N LYS A 102 2.88 -27.94 5.55
CA LYS A 102 2.74 -27.96 4.09
C LYS A 102 3.98 -28.49 3.38
N ARG A 103 5.18 -28.17 3.89
CA ARG A 103 6.46 -28.62 3.30
C ARG A 103 6.97 -29.95 3.86
N ARG A 104 6.29 -30.55 4.83
CA ARG A 104 6.68 -31.83 5.47
C ARG A 104 6.96 -32.98 4.48
N PRO A 105 6.23 -33.13 3.35
CA PRO A 105 6.56 -34.12 2.33
C PRO A 105 7.90 -33.88 1.62
N ALA A 106 8.35 -32.62 1.52
CA ALA A 106 9.61 -32.22 0.89
C ALA A 106 10.81 -32.22 1.86
N LEU A 107 10.56 -31.91 3.15
CA LEU A 107 11.56 -31.91 4.23
C LEU A 107 12.24 -33.27 4.48
N SER A 108 11.61 -34.38 4.10
CA SER A 108 12.20 -35.73 4.18
C SER A 108 13.29 -35.98 3.13
N ARG A 109 13.42 -35.14 2.10
CA ARG A 109 14.32 -35.36 0.95
C ARG A 109 15.32 -34.23 0.75
N THR A 110 14.97 -33.01 1.13
CA THR A 110 15.84 -31.84 1.06
C THR A 110 15.72 -31.04 2.36
N ALA A 111 16.85 -30.67 2.95
CA ALA A 111 16.87 -29.76 4.09
C ALA A 111 16.38 -28.39 3.60
N VAL A 112 15.10 -28.08 3.82
CA VAL A 112 14.58 -26.74 3.58
C VAL A 112 15.03 -25.88 4.76
N ASP A 113 15.80 -24.84 4.47
CA ASP A 113 16.26 -23.88 5.48
C ASP A 113 15.04 -23.28 6.18
N LYS A 114 14.97 -23.44 7.51
CA LYS A 114 13.89 -22.92 8.35
C LYS A 114 13.78 -21.39 8.24
N ASP A 115 14.89 -20.73 7.94
CA ASP A 115 15.01 -19.28 7.84
C ASP A 115 14.31 -18.70 6.59
N GLN A 116 13.94 -19.55 5.62
CA GLN A 116 13.19 -19.14 4.42
C GLN A 116 11.66 -19.29 4.57
N LEU A 117 11.20 -19.86 5.68
CA LEU A 117 9.78 -20.08 5.96
C LEU A 117 9.22 -18.83 6.67
N VAL A 118 8.26 -18.18 6.02
CA VAL A 118 7.60 -16.94 6.48
C VAL A 118 6.11 -17.21 6.55
N HIS A 119 5.42 -16.68 7.55
CA HIS A 119 4.00 -16.94 7.72
C HIS A 119 3.18 -16.42 6.51
N PRO A 120 2.11 -17.12 6.06
CA PRO A 120 1.29 -16.64 4.94
C PRO A 120 0.74 -15.22 5.15
N LEU A 121 0.32 -14.90 6.38
CA LEU A 121 -0.18 -13.55 6.70
C LEU A 121 0.91 -12.49 6.68
N GLU A 122 2.15 -12.81 7.06
CA GLU A 122 3.27 -11.88 6.94
C GLU A 122 3.57 -11.55 5.47
N ARG A 123 3.43 -12.53 4.58
CA ARG A 123 3.60 -12.31 3.13
C ARG A 123 2.45 -11.49 2.53
N GLN A 124 1.21 -11.83 2.87
CA GLN A 124 0.02 -11.15 2.33
C GLN A 124 -0.11 -9.71 2.84
N TYR A 125 0.22 -9.50 4.11
CA TYR A 125 0.14 -8.21 4.77
C TYR A 125 1.53 -7.66 5.09
N ALA A 126 2.50 -7.84 4.18
CA ALA A 126 3.87 -7.33 4.36
C ALA A 126 3.95 -5.86 4.84
N PRO A 127 3.10 -4.92 4.37
CA PRO A 127 3.11 -3.54 4.88
C PRO A 127 2.76 -3.39 6.36
N TYR A 128 2.09 -4.37 6.97
CA TYR A 128 1.77 -4.36 8.40
C TYR A 128 2.94 -4.80 9.27
N PHE A 129 3.86 -5.60 8.72
CA PHE A 129 5.02 -6.16 9.43
C PHE A 129 6.32 -5.41 9.14
N GLN A 130 6.34 -4.56 8.13
CA GLN A 130 7.37 -3.54 8.00
C GLN A 130 7.21 -2.58 9.19
N GLU A 131 8.19 -2.59 10.10
CA GLU A 131 8.34 -1.47 11.01
C GLU A 131 8.37 -0.21 10.15
N GLU A 132 7.60 0.81 10.53
CA GLU A 132 7.86 2.16 10.04
C GLU A 132 9.24 2.55 10.57
N GLN A 133 10.29 2.02 9.95
CA GLN A 133 11.60 2.62 9.97
C GLN A 133 11.35 3.98 9.34
N ALA A 134 11.09 4.97 10.19
CA ALA A 134 11.04 6.37 9.85
C ALA A 134 12.13 6.58 8.81
N ALA A 135 11.72 7.01 7.60
CA ALA A 135 12.54 7.07 6.40
C ALA A 135 14.01 7.20 6.77
N VAL A 136 14.79 6.14 6.53
CA VAL A 136 16.21 6.09 6.83
C VAL A 136 16.84 7.30 6.14
N ALA A 137 17.00 8.38 6.90
CA ALA A 137 17.83 9.49 6.52
C ALA A 137 19.22 8.87 6.47
N VAL A 138 19.71 8.66 5.24
CA VAL A 138 21.08 8.24 4.98
C VAL A 138 21.98 9.27 5.62
N SER A 139 22.35 9.01 6.88
CA SER A 139 23.19 9.87 7.67
C SER A 139 24.60 9.49 7.29
N ALA A 140 25.23 10.32 6.46
CA ALA A 140 26.65 10.23 6.22
C ALA A 140 27.40 10.34 7.56
N GLU A 141 28.54 9.66 7.66
CA GLU A 141 29.33 9.40 8.87
C GLU A 141 29.87 10.67 9.59
N SER A 142 29.49 11.86 9.15
CA SER A 142 29.84 13.17 9.72
C SER A 142 28.65 13.97 10.25
N GLY A 143 27.49 13.36 10.50
CA GLY A 143 26.34 14.02 11.18
C GLY A 143 25.69 15.17 10.39
N GLU A 144 26.21 15.49 9.21
CA GLU A 144 25.63 16.44 8.28
C GLU A 144 24.72 15.66 7.32
N THR A 145 23.42 15.90 7.44
CA THR A 145 22.47 15.46 6.42
C THR A 145 22.92 16.01 5.08
N ALA A 146 22.90 15.20 4.03
CA ALA A 146 23.24 15.64 2.68
C ALA A 146 22.32 16.81 2.30
N ARG A 147 22.85 18.04 2.39
CA ARG A 147 22.15 19.26 1.99
C ARG A 147 22.52 19.58 0.55
N PRO A 148 21.58 20.03 -0.29
CA PRO A 148 21.92 20.52 -1.61
C PRO A 148 22.95 21.65 -1.47
N LEU A 149 23.92 21.68 -2.40
CA LEU A 149 24.93 22.75 -2.49
C LEU A 149 24.30 24.15 -2.55
N ASN A 150 23.07 24.23 -3.03
CA ASN A 150 22.28 25.45 -3.04
C ASN A 150 21.46 25.59 -1.75
N HIS A 151 21.84 26.56 -0.91
CA HIS A 151 21.19 26.86 0.37
C HIS A 151 19.72 27.30 0.25
N SER A 152 19.25 27.65 -0.96
CA SER A 152 17.85 28.02 -1.20
C SER A 152 16.92 26.82 -1.33
N ILE A 153 17.46 25.60 -1.48
CA ILE A 153 16.68 24.37 -1.65
C ILE A 153 16.67 23.67 -0.29
N LYS A 154 15.52 23.63 0.38
CA LYS A 154 15.35 22.92 1.66
C LYS A 154 14.53 21.65 1.48
N GLU A 155 13.55 21.70 0.60
CA GLU A 155 12.67 20.59 0.25
C GLU A 155 12.76 20.31 -1.26
N ASP A 156 12.41 19.09 -1.69
CA ASP A 156 12.34 18.72 -3.11
C ASP A 156 11.40 19.62 -3.92
N ALA A 157 10.42 20.24 -3.24
CA ALA A 157 9.51 21.21 -3.83
C ALA A 157 10.20 22.53 -4.24
N ASP A 158 11.32 22.87 -3.61
CA ASP A 158 12.10 24.09 -3.89
C ASP A 158 12.98 23.94 -5.13
N VAL A 159 13.13 22.73 -5.67
CA VAL A 159 13.91 22.49 -6.88
C VAL A 159 13.18 23.12 -8.07
N PRO A 160 13.75 24.14 -8.72
CA PRO A 160 13.09 24.82 -9.83
C PRO A 160 12.93 23.84 -11.00
N ARG A 161 11.68 23.53 -11.36
CA ARG A 161 11.38 22.68 -12.52
C ARG A 161 11.59 23.49 -13.80
N PRO A 162 12.53 23.10 -14.68
CA PRO A 162 12.74 23.80 -15.94
C PRO A 162 11.47 23.73 -16.79
N ARG A 163 11.02 24.89 -17.30
CA ARG A 163 9.95 24.96 -18.30
C ARG A 163 10.59 25.07 -19.68
N TYR A 164 10.34 24.09 -20.52
CA TYR A 164 10.83 24.07 -21.88
C TYR A 164 9.85 24.82 -22.78
N LYS A 165 10.37 25.71 -23.64
CA LYS A 165 9.54 26.46 -24.58
C LYS A 165 9.22 25.63 -25.82
N ASN A 166 10.19 24.84 -26.28
CA ASN A 166 10.10 24.03 -27.50
C ASN A 166 10.61 22.60 -27.26
N ARG A 167 10.17 21.67 -28.10
CA ARG A 167 10.57 20.25 -28.06
C ARG A 167 12.07 20.04 -28.18
N GLU A 168 12.75 20.80 -29.03
CA GLU A 168 14.21 20.72 -29.17
C GLU A 168 14.96 21.06 -27.87
N GLN A 169 14.42 21.97 -27.06
CA GLN A 169 15.00 22.32 -25.76
C GLN A 169 14.80 21.19 -24.75
N PHE A 170 13.66 20.52 -24.81
CA PHE A 170 13.37 19.34 -24.00
C PHE A 170 14.32 18.20 -24.34
N GLU A 171 14.48 17.87 -25.64
CA GLU A 171 15.36 16.79 -26.11
C GLU A 171 16.84 17.06 -25.79
N LYS A 172 17.31 18.31 -25.92
CA LYS A 172 18.68 18.69 -25.51
C LYS A 172 18.89 18.58 -24.00
N ALA A 173 17.87 18.86 -23.19
CA ALA A 173 17.95 18.74 -21.74
C ALA A 173 17.93 17.28 -21.28
N GLU A 174 17.17 16.41 -21.95
CA GLU A 174 17.26 14.95 -21.75
C GLU A 174 18.69 14.46 -22.03
N LEU A 175 19.30 14.90 -23.12
CA LEU A 175 20.70 14.55 -23.45
C LEU A 175 21.70 15.07 -22.41
N ALA A 176 21.49 16.29 -21.90
CA ALA A 176 22.33 16.92 -20.88
C ALA A 176 22.17 16.31 -19.48
N SER A 177 21.04 15.64 -19.21
CA SER A 177 20.80 14.90 -17.96
C SER A 177 21.71 13.68 -17.78
N GLY A 178 22.54 13.36 -18.79
CA GLY A 178 23.46 12.23 -18.78
C GLY A 178 22.78 10.89 -19.09
N TYR A 179 21.47 10.89 -19.33
CA TYR A 179 20.75 9.70 -19.74
C TYR A 179 20.82 9.52 -21.26
N THR A 180 21.46 8.45 -21.70
CA THR A 180 21.33 7.95 -23.08
C THR A 180 20.89 6.49 -23.03
N PRO A 181 19.96 6.04 -23.90
CA PRO A 181 19.56 4.63 -23.95
C PRO A 181 20.77 3.69 -24.11
N GLN A 182 21.78 4.12 -24.86
CA GLN A 182 23.03 3.42 -25.07
C GLN A 182 23.82 3.18 -23.76
N MET A 183 23.82 4.14 -22.82
CA MET A 183 24.45 3.95 -21.51
C MET A 183 23.76 2.86 -20.68
N VAL A 184 22.42 2.78 -20.75
CA VAL A 184 21.66 1.75 -20.02
C VAL A 184 22.01 0.37 -20.56
N PHE A 185 22.03 0.21 -21.89
CA PHE A 185 22.44 -1.04 -22.52
C PHE A 185 23.90 -1.41 -22.24
N ALA A 186 24.81 -0.43 -22.28
CA ALA A 186 26.23 -0.65 -21.99
C ALA A 186 26.45 -1.09 -20.53
N LYS A 187 25.78 -0.44 -19.57
CA LYS A 187 25.83 -0.84 -18.15
C LYS A 187 25.23 -2.22 -17.94
N GLY A 188 24.05 -2.51 -18.49
CA GLY A 188 23.42 -3.82 -18.38
C GLY A 188 24.28 -4.96 -18.94
N LEU A 189 24.97 -4.73 -20.07
CA LEU A 189 25.94 -5.69 -20.61
C LEU A 189 27.15 -5.86 -19.69
N SER A 190 27.69 -4.78 -19.12
CA SER A 190 28.82 -4.86 -18.20
C SER A 190 28.49 -5.62 -16.91
N GLU A 191 27.28 -5.46 -16.38
CA GLU A 191 26.78 -6.17 -15.19
C GLU A 191 26.53 -7.66 -15.49
N LEU A 192 25.99 -7.97 -16.68
CA LEU A 192 25.81 -9.35 -17.12
C LEU A 192 27.15 -10.06 -17.31
N VAL A 193 28.13 -9.40 -17.94
CA VAL A 193 29.48 -9.96 -18.08
C VAL A 193 30.14 -10.14 -16.71
N GLY A 194 30.02 -9.16 -15.81
CA GLY A 194 30.54 -9.24 -14.45
C GLY A 194 29.93 -10.38 -13.62
N SER A 195 28.62 -10.55 -13.68
CA SER A 195 27.92 -11.65 -12.99
C SER A 195 28.28 -13.03 -13.54
N VAL A 196 28.45 -13.16 -14.87
CA VAL A 196 28.93 -14.39 -15.50
C VAL A 196 30.37 -14.69 -15.11
N LEU A 197 31.25 -13.69 -15.07
CA LEU A 197 32.63 -13.83 -14.62
C LEU A 197 32.71 -14.25 -13.14
N PHE A 198 31.88 -13.65 -12.29
CA PHE A 198 31.78 -14.00 -10.87
C PHE A 198 31.32 -15.45 -10.67
N LEU A 199 30.31 -15.91 -11.44
CA LEU A 199 29.83 -17.29 -11.42
C LEU A 199 30.88 -18.29 -11.93
N LEU A 200 31.70 -17.91 -12.90
CA LEU A 200 32.79 -18.74 -13.42
C LEU A 200 33.97 -18.81 -12.43
N GLN A 201 34.32 -17.71 -11.77
CA GLN A 201 35.38 -17.67 -10.75
C GLN A 201 34.97 -18.37 -9.44
N GLY A 202 33.69 -18.34 -9.07
CA GLY A 202 33.15 -19.08 -7.92
C GLY A 202 33.20 -20.61 -8.07
N LYS A 203 33.30 -21.14 -9.30
CA LYS A 203 33.39 -22.57 -9.59
C LYS A 203 34.81 -23.15 -9.49
N GLY A 204 35.84 -22.31 -9.32
CA GLY A 204 37.25 -22.73 -9.31
C GLY A 204 37.88 -22.96 -7.93
N ARG A 205 37.17 -22.76 -6.82
CA ARG A 205 37.74 -22.82 -5.45
C ARG A 205 37.24 -23.98 -4.58
N SER A 206 36.81 -25.08 -5.19
CA SER A 206 36.39 -26.29 -4.46
C SER A 206 37.15 -27.55 -4.91
N THR A 207 38.48 -27.47 -5.02
CA THR A 207 39.35 -28.66 -4.98
C THR A 207 40.74 -28.26 -4.48
N ALA A 208 40.92 -28.27 -3.15
CA ALA A 208 42.17 -28.56 -2.47
C ALA A 208 41.83 -28.90 -1.01
#